data_AF-A0A7W6SNK1-F1
#
_entry.id   AF-A0A7W6SNK1-F1
#
_cell.length_a   1.000
_cell.length_b   1.000
_cell.length_c   1.000
_cell.angle_alpha   90.00
_cell.angle_beta   90.00
_cell.angle_gamma   90.00
#
_symmetry.space_group_name_H-M   'P 1'
#
loop_
_entity.id
_entity.type
_entity.pdbx_description
1 polymer ?
#
loop_
_entity_poly.entity_id
_entity_poly.type
_entity_poly.pdbx_seq_one_letter_code
_entity_poly.pdbx_strand_id
1 'polypeptide(L)'
;MSWVGSWRNQFGSILRIISETEERIEGTFETALEDSGFYGQTVQVTGFHRGNCIGFVAVGSSATGDRVVSYTGLLRHGKMETAWFVVADQTLSAANEGDPAKLKPLNWWRAVTTNVDTFERT
;
A
#
# COMPACT_ATOMS: atom_id res chain seq x y z
N MET A 1 -19.19 -12.87 6.92
CA MET A 1 -18.75 -11.61 6.29
C MET A 1 -17.86 -11.99 5.14
N SER A 2 -18.01 -11.35 3.98
CA SER A 2 -17.06 -11.51 2.88
C SER A 2 -16.20 -10.27 2.81
N TRP A 3 -14.90 -10.39 2.58
CA TRP A 3 -13.97 -9.27 2.38
C TRP A 3 -14.07 -8.65 0.98
N VAL A 4 -14.64 -9.39 0.03
CA VAL A 4 -14.89 -8.94 -1.35
C VAL A 4 -15.67 -7.63 -1.36
N GLY A 5 -15.25 -6.72 -2.24
CA GLY A 5 -15.84 -5.40 -2.42
C GLY A 5 -14.80 -4.29 -2.55
N SER A 6 -15.31 -3.07 -2.67
CA SER A 6 -14.51 -1.84 -2.73
C SER A 6 -14.44 -1.20 -1.34
N TRP A 7 -13.24 -0.77 -0.99
CA TRP A 7 -12.89 -0.19 0.29
C TRP A 7 -12.13 1.10 0.05
N ARG A 8 -12.61 2.22 0.62
CA ARG A 8 -11.99 3.54 0.47
C ARG A 8 -11.40 3.98 1.80
N ASN A 9 -10.14 4.41 1.82
CA ASN A 9 -9.52 4.96 3.03
C ASN A 9 -9.86 6.44 3.24
N GLN A 10 -9.41 7.01 4.37
CA GLN A 10 -9.61 8.41 4.73
C GLN A 10 -8.99 9.42 3.75
N PHE A 11 -8.06 8.98 2.90
CA PHE A 11 -7.41 9.80 1.88
C PHE A 11 -8.06 9.69 0.49
N GLY A 12 -9.03 8.79 0.34
CA GLY A 12 -9.69 8.51 -0.94
C GLY A 12 -9.06 7.38 -1.76
N SER A 13 -7.96 6.77 -1.30
CA SER A 13 -7.37 5.59 -1.93
C SER A 13 -8.34 4.41 -1.90
N ILE A 14 -8.33 3.57 -2.94
CA ILE A 14 -9.30 2.50 -3.13
C ILE A 14 -8.60 1.14 -3.18
N LEU A 15 -8.95 0.26 -2.24
CA LEU A 15 -8.68 -1.18 -2.27
C LEU A 15 -9.90 -1.90 -2.83
N ARG A 16 -9.72 -2.73 -3.87
CA ARG A 16 -10.77 -3.60 -4.42
C ARG A 16 -10.38 -5.04 -4.20
N ILE A 17 -11.09 -5.75 -3.34
CA ILE A 17 -10.93 -7.19 -3.17
C ILE A 17 -11.89 -7.88 -4.13
N ILE A 18 -11.35 -8.65 -5.07
CA ILE A 18 -12.07 -9.23 -6.21
C ILE A 18 -12.36 -10.71 -5.97
N SER A 19 -11.45 -11.42 -5.30
CA SER A 19 -11.62 -12.83 -4.95
C SER A 19 -11.28 -13.08 -3.48
N GLU A 20 -11.99 -14.05 -2.90
CA GLU A 20 -11.78 -14.58 -1.56
C GLU A 20 -11.97 -16.10 -1.63
N THR A 21 -10.88 -16.86 -1.57
CA THR A 21 -10.89 -18.33 -1.68
C THR A 21 -9.92 -18.90 -0.66
N GLU A 22 -10.36 -19.83 0.18
CA GLU A 22 -9.51 -20.49 1.19
C GLU A 22 -8.67 -19.50 2.03
N GLU A 23 -9.32 -18.49 2.62
CA GLU A 23 -8.67 -17.45 3.42
C GLU A 23 -7.69 -16.53 2.66
N ARG A 24 -7.50 -16.73 1.35
CA ARG A 24 -6.69 -15.88 0.47
C ARG A 24 -7.56 -14.83 -0.21
N ILE A 25 -7.06 -13.61 -0.28
CA ILE A 25 -7.66 -12.53 -1.07
C ILE A 25 -6.76 -12.12 -2.23
N GLU A 26 -7.40 -11.72 -3.31
CA GLU A 26 -6.75 -11.06 -4.44
C GLU A 26 -7.55 -9.83 -4.85
N GLY A 27 -6.87 -8.82 -5.37
CA GLY A 27 -7.47 -7.54 -5.62
C GLY A 27 -6.53 -6.53 -6.23
N THR A 28 -6.93 -5.27 -6.17
CA THR A 28 -6.12 -4.15 -6.63
C THR A 28 -6.16 -2.98 -5.65
N PHE A 29 -5.13 -2.15 -5.70
CA PHE A 29 -5.05 -0.93 -4.92
C PHE A 29 -4.67 0.26 -5.81
N GLU A 30 -5.29 1.39 -5.53
CA GLU A 30 -5.04 2.67 -6.20
C GLU A 30 -4.96 3.76 -5.12
N THR A 31 -3.86 4.50 -5.08
CA THR A 31 -3.67 5.58 -4.11
C THR A 31 -4.24 6.89 -4.65
N ALA A 32 -4.89 7.67 -3.78
CA ALA A 32 -5.29 9.04 -4.07
C ALA A 32 -4.21 10.08 -3.72
N LEU A 33 -3.16 9.66 -3.00
CA LEU A 33 -2.06 10.52 -2.58
C LEU A 33 -1.05 10.73 -3.72
N GLU A 34 -0.90 11.97 -4.19
CA GLU A 34 -0.02 12.33 -5.31
C GLU A 34 1.48 12.18 -4.98
N ASP A 35 1.83 12.30 -3.70
CA ASP A 35 3.18 12.14 -3.17
C ASP A 35 3.54 10.68 -2.87
N SER A 36 2.59 9.75 -3.05
CA SER A 36 2.87 8.32 -3.01
C SER A 36 3.54 7.89 -4.30
N GLY A 37 4.61 7.09 -4.22
CA GLY A 37 5.15 6.48 -5.45
C GLY A 37 4.32 5.34 -6.02
N PHE A 38 3.13 5.06 -5.45
CA PHE A 38 2.10 4.28 -6.14
C PHE A 38 1.09 5.17 -6.90
N TYR A 39 1.27 6.49 -6.93
CA TYR A 39 0.33 7.39 -7.61
C TYR A 39 0.31 7.16 -9.13
N GLY A 40 -0.88 7.31 -9.71
CA GLY A 40 -1.10 7.14 -11.16
C GLY A 40 -1.06 5.69 -11.66
N GLN A 41 -1.06 4.70 -10.77
CA GLN A 41 -1.08 3.27 -11.13
C GLN A 41 -2.05 2.47 -10.27
N THR A 42 -2.55 1.39 -10.87
CA THR A 42 -3.29 0.34 -10.16
C THR A 42 -2.35 -0.83 -9.92
N VAL A 43 -2.05 -1.15 -8.65
CA VAL A 43 -1.20 -2.28 -8.29
C VAL A 43 -2.01 -3.50 -7.87
N GLN A 44 -1.50 -4.69 -8.15
CA GLN A 44 -2.11 -5.93 -7.70
C GLN A 44 -1.89 -6.12 -6.20
N VAL A 45 -2.90 -6.65 -5.53
CA VAL A 45 -2.90 -6.96 -4.10
C VAL A 45 -3.15 -8.45 -3.91
N THR A 46 -2.33 -9.07 -3.08
CA THR A 46 -2.56 -10.44 -2.59
C THR A 46 -2.38 -10.49 -1.09
N GLY A 47 -3.20 -11.28 -0.41
CA GLY A 47 -3.16 -11.37 1.04
C GLY A 47 -3.93 -12.55 1.61
N PHE A 48 -4.02 -12.56 2.93
CA PHE A 48 -4.75 -13.56 3.69
C PHE A 48 -5.60 -12.91 4.78
N HIS A 49 -6.64 -13.59 5.21
CA HIS A 49 -7.46 -13.19 6.34
C HIS A 49 -7.83 -14.39 7.21
N ARG A 50 -8.15 -14.13 8.48
CA ARG A 50 -8.77 -15.12 9.35
C ARG A 50 -9.73 -14.42 10.31
N GLY A 51 -10.99 -14.80 10.25
CA GLY A 51 -12.06 -14.10 10.97
C GLY A 51 -12.03 -12.60 10.63
N ASN A 52 -11.80 -11.76 11.64
CA ASN A 52 -11.74 -10.31 11.47
C ASN A 52 -10.33 -9.79 11.19
N CYS A 53 -9.27 -10.61 11.19
CA CYS A 53 -7.92 -10.16 10.90
C CYS A 53 -7.63 -10.30 9.41
N ILE A 54 -6.89 -9.35 8.84
CA ILE A 54 -6.52 -9.32 7.42
C ILE A 54 -5.09 -8.77 7.27
N GLY A 55 -4.35 -9.31 6.31
CA GLY A 55 -3.08 -8.75 5.86
C GLY A 55 -2.93 -8.93 4.36
N PHE A 56 -2.41 -7.90 3.68
CA PHE A 56 -2.23 -7.93 2.23
C PHE A 56 -1.04 -7.08 1.79
N VAL A 57 -0.49 -7.41 0.62
CA VAL A 57 0.72 -6.81 0.08
C VAL A 57 0.47 -6.36 -1.34
N ALA A 58 1.02 -5.21 -1.70
CA ALA A 58 1.15 -4.75 -3.08
C ALA A 58 2.60 -4.39 -3.40
N VAL A 59 3.03 -4.68 -4.62
CA VAL A 59 4.36 -4.33 -5.14
C VAL A 59 4.16 -3.46 -6.37
N GLY A 60 5.01 -2.45 -6.52
CA GLY A 60 4.97 -1.55 -7.66
C GLY A 60 6.30 -0.84 -7.88
N SER A 61 6.39 -0.16 -9.01
CA SER A 61 7.57 0.60 -9.43
C SER A 61 7.16 2.03 -9.76
N SER A 62 8.07 2.98 -9.59
CA SER A 62 7.85 4.37 -9.98
C SER A 62 9.13 4.98 -10.53
N ALA A 63 9.06 6.26 -10.92
CA ALA A 63 10.26 7.04 -11.29
C ALA A 63 11.31 7.13 -10.16
N THR A 64 10.93 6.82 -8.90
CA THR A 64 11.82 6.83 -7.74
C THR A 64 12.26 5.43 -7.28
N GLY A 65 12.02 4.40 -8.09
CA GLY A 65 12.41 3.01 -7.81
C GLY A 65 11.26 2.13 -7.31
N ASP A 66 11.63 0.89 -7.01
CA ASP A 66 10.75 -0.22 -6.64
C ASP A 66 10.33 -0.13 -5.18
N ARG A 67 9.13 -0.61 -4.88
CA ARG A 67 8.57 -0.57 -3.55
C ARG A 67 7.55 -1.67 -3.29
N VAL A 68 7.43 -2.01 -2.01
CA VAL A 68 6.40 -2.91 -1.49
C VAL A 68 5.67 -2.20 -0.36
N VAL A 69 4.34 -2.31 -0.35
CA VAL A 69 3.50 -1.92 0.79
C VAL A 69 2.85 -3.16 1.37
N SER A 70 2.92 -3.30 2.69
CA SER A 70 2.19 -4.32 3.43
C SER A 70 1.21 -3.65 4.37
N TYR A 71 -0.05 -4.06 4.30
CA TYR A 71 -1.10 -3.69 5.23
C TYR A 71 -1.39 -4.86 6.16
N THR A 72 -1.65 -4.58 7.44
CA THR A 72 -2.12 -5.57 8.42
C THR A 72 -3.10 -4.89 9.34
N GLY A 73 -4.24 -5.52 9.58
CA GLY A 73 -5.32 -4.89 10.32
C GLY A 73 -6.43 -5.82 10.71
N LEU A 74 -7.54 -5.21 11.12
CA LEU A 74 -8.73 -5.93 11.53
C LEU A 74 -10.03 -5.18 11.16
N LEU A 75 -11.10 -5.94 10.99
CA LEU A 75 -12.44 -5.42 10.78
C LEU A 75 -13.11 -5.16 12.14
N ARG A 76 -13.46 -3.90 12.41
CA ARG A 76 -14.13 -3.47 13.63
C ARG A 76 -15.17 -2.41 13.31
N HIS A 77 -16.38 -2.58 13.84
CA HIS A 77 -17.50 -1.66 13.61
C HIS A 77 -17.76 -1.35 12.12
N GLY A 78 -17.57 -2.33 11.25
CA GLY A 78 -17.75 -2.18 9.80
C GLY A 78 -16.59 -1.51 9.06
N LYS A 79 -15.50 -1.13 9.75
CA LYS A 79 -14.30 -0.50 9.18
C LYS A 79 -13.10 -1.42 9.22
N MET A 80 -12.28 -1.39 8.17
CA MET A 80 -11.01 -2.09 8.14
C MET A 80 -9.92 -1.13 8.66
N GLU A 81 -9.53 -1.33 9.91
CA GLU A 81 -8.50 -0.53 10.60
C GLU A 81 -7.14 -1.20 10.39
N THR A 82 -6.22 -0.54 9.70
CA THR A 82 -4.94 -1.13 9.27
C THR A 82 -3.75 -0.29 9.71
N ALA A 83 -2.66 -0.96 10.08
CA ALA A 83 -1.32 -0.40 10.03
C ALA A 83 -0.65 -0.85 8.74
N TRP A 84 0.22 -0.02 8.20
CA TRP A 84 0.98 -0.37 7.00
C TRP A 84 2.43 0.05 7.12
N PHE A 85 3.28 -0.63 6.36
CA PHE A 85 4.64 -0.17 6.09
C PHE A 85 4.97 -0.27 4.61
N VAL A 86 5.73 0.70 4.12
CA VAL A 86 6.30 0.73 2.78
C VAL A 86 7.79 0.51 2.91
N VAL A 87 8.35 -0.37 2.08
CA VAL A 87 9.80 -0.49 1.86
C VAL A 87 10.10 -0.02 0.44
N ALA A 88 11.01 0.94 0.29
CA ALA A 88 11.47 1.45 -1.00
C ALA A 88 12.95 1.13 -1.23
N ASP A 89 13.32 0.70 -2.43
CA ASP A 89 14.71 0.32 -2.75
C ASP A 89 15.62 1.55 -2.99
N GLN A 90 15.06 2.62 -3.54
CA GLN A 90 15.76 3.79 -4.04
C GLN A 90 15.06 5.10 -3.68
N THR A 91 15.79 6.20 -3.88
CA THR A 91 15.27 7.55 -3.81
C THR A 91 15.96 8.44 -4.84
N LEU A 92 15.29 9.51 -5.26
CA LEU A 92 15.93 10.58 -6.04
C LEU A 92 16.69 11.50 -5.09
N SER A 93 18.00 11.64 -5.31
CA SER A 93 18.83 12.56 -4.52
C SER A 93 19.86 13.29 -5.38
N ALA A 94 20.09 14.56 -5.05
CA ALA A 94 21.18 15.36 -5.59
C ALA A 94 22.34 15.41 -4.59
N ALA A 95 23.57 15.70 -5.05
CA ALA A 95 24.70 15.87 -4.14
C ALA A 95 24.66 17.25 -3.47
N ASN A 96 24.33 18.29 -4.25
CA ASN A 96 24.14 19.66 -3.80
C ASN A 96 22.87 20.25 -4.40
N GLU A 97 22.42 21.38 -3.85
CA GLU A 97 21.34 22.17 -4.46
C GLU A 97 21.75 22.64 -5.86
N GLY A 98 20.85 22.47 -6.83
CA GLY A 98 21.10 22.77 -8.24
C GLY A 98 21.70 21.63 -9.06
N ASP A 99 22.22 20.56 -8.43
CA ASP A 99 22.70 19.39 -9.16
C ASP A 99 21.54 18.52 -9.67
N PRO A 100 21.68 17.86 -10.84
CA PRO A 100 20.70 16.88 -11.29
C PRO A 100 20.53 15.74 -10.28
N ALA A 101 19.28 15.47 -9.91
CA ALA A 101 18.95 14.33 -9.05
C ALA A 101 19.22 13.00 -9.78
N LYS A 102 19.74 12.02 -9.04
CA LYS A 102 19.96 10.66 -9.51
C LYS A 102 19.30 9.66 -8.57
N LEU A 103 18.85 8.54 -9.13
CA LEU A 103 18.41 7.40 -8.34
C LEU A 103 19.60 6.85 -7.56
N LYS A 104 19.42 6.69 -6.25
CA LYS A 104 20.40 6.05 -5.37
C LYS A 104 19.70 5.04 -4.47
N PRO A 105 20.33 3.89 -4.20
CA PRO A 105 19.84 2.96 -3.19
C PRO A 105 19.68 3.65 -1.84
N LEU A 106 18.59 3.33 -1.15
CA LEU A 106 18.39 3.75 0.24
C LEU A 106 19.20 2.84 1.18
N ASN A 107 19.78 3.43 2.23
CA ASN A 107 20.21 2.62 3.37
C ASN A 107 18.98 1.95 3.99
N TRP A 108 19.07 0.67 4.35
CA TRP A 108 17.94 -0.11 4.87
C TRP A 108 17.15 0.59 5.99
N TRP A 109 17.83 1.21 6.95
CA TRP A 109 17.20 1.91 8.06
C TRP A 109 16.45 3.20 7.66
N ARG A 110 16.61 3.68 6.43
CA ARG A 110 15.82 4.78 5.82
C ARG A 110 14.80 4.28 4.79
N ALA A 111 14.80 2.99 4.47
CA ALA A 111 13.96 2.43 3.41
C ALA A 111 12.51 2.22 3.86
N VAL A 112 12.23 2.29 5.18
CA VAL A 112 10.94 1.92 5.76
C VAL A 112 10.17 3.15 6.23
N THR A 113 8.92 3.27 5.77
CA THR A 113 7.93 4.24 6.27
C THR A 113 6.72 3.49 6.79
N THR A 114 6.06 3.97 7.84
CA THR A 114 4.87 3.32 8.41
C THR A 114 3.83 4.34 8.85
N ASN A 115 2.55 3.96 8.75
CA ASN A 115 1.43 4.71 9.27
C ASN A 115 0.19 3.81 9.42
N VAL A 116 -0.99 4.41 9.59
CA VAL A 116 -2.28 3.73 9.68
C VAL A 116 -3.29 4.26 8.66
N ASP A 117 -4.11 3.37 8.13
CA ASP A 117 -5.24 3.67 7.24
C ASP A 117 -6.51 3.02 7.76
N THR A 118 -7.62 3.75 7.68
CA THR A 118 -8.97 3.21 7.97
C THR A 118 -9.75 3.15 6.68
N PHE A 119 -10.13 1.95 6.24
CA PHE A 119 -10.97 1.77 5.06
C PHE A 119 -12.43 1.51 5.42
N GLU A 120 -13.31 2.14 4.67
CA GLU A 120 -14.77 1.97 4.73
C GLU A 120 -15.27 1.39 3.41
N ARG A 121 -16.34 0.60 3.46
CA ARG A 121 -16.96 0.05 2.25
C ARG A 121 -17.59 1.16 1.40
N THR A 122 -17.51 1.00 0.08
CA THR A 122 -18.16 1.86 -0.91
C THR A 122 -19.05 1.07 -1.84
#